data_AF-A0A2I2F5M5-F1
#
_entry.id   AF-A0A2I2F5M5-F1
#
_cell.length_a   1.000
_cell.length_b   1.000
_cell.length_c   1.000
_cell.angle_alpha   90.00
_cell.angle_beta   90.00
_cell.angle_gamma   90.00
#
_symmetry.space_group_name_H-M   'P 1'
#
loop_
_entity.id
_entity.type
_entity.pdbx_description
1 polymer ?
#
loop_
_entity_poly.entity_id
_entity_poly.type
_entity_poly.pdbx_seq_one_letter_code
_entity_poly.pdbx_strand_id
1 'polypeptide(L)'
;MSSGTSSPAEICLAVAIDHRIRSLFKPIRTKTQVRMQGDHVHAQLLESLAVQRNDRHISEDEVDVTLELSGPRTTGGITVLLQQPWKFHPYWKGIEAVVNESRTLSAVDEAFNAVSCGTISTGSSELSIIDSLPYVRPQDKLSSGDKLRIRRVTSRIIMTKNPEIVLCMWGQAKHSETTQTMSELRSLGVGRDFDEPKLSLHLGSGIERVNSFHPSFAKNYNPYDSCFRQLLLLNVAKACRIYEGTWSEEEWMDDLKKRCRDEARAGISISPYCYPSRQSLLTSLRPM
;
A
#
# COMPACT_ATOMS: atom_id res chain seq x y z
N MET A 1 17.18 -3.88 -30.68
CA MET A 1 16.21 -3.64 -29.59
C MET A 1 16.99 -3.69 -28.30
N SER A 2 17.32 -2.53 -27.75
CA SER A 2 18.21 -2.36 -26.61
C SER A 2 17.48 -2.83 -25.35
N SER A 3 17.84 -4.00 -24.83
CA SER A 3 17.41 -4.47 -23.52
C SER A 3 18.11 -3.62 -22.46
N GLY A 4 17.54 -2.46 -22.15
CA GLY A 4 17.99 -1.63 -21.04
C GLY A 4 17.65 -2.31 -19.73
N THR A 5 18.51 -3.22 -19.26
CA THR A 5 18.50 -3.61 -17.84
C THR A 5 18.95 -2.39 -17.06
N SER A 6 17.99 -1.67 -16.45
CA SER A 6 18.32 -0.63 -15.47
C SER A 6 19.10 -1.29 -14.33
N SER A 7 20.22 -0.68 -13.93
CA SER A 7 20.94 -1.11 -12.74
C SER A 7 20.02 -0.96 -11.52
N PRO A 8 20.04 -1.90 -10.54
CA PRO A 8 19.27 -1.75 -9.31
C PRO A 8 19.53 -0.41 -8.65
N ALA A 9 18.47 0.27 -8.22
CA ALA A 9 18.58 1.57 -7.57
C ALA A 9 19.49 1.51 -6.33
N GLU A 10 20.31 2.54 -6.13
CA GLU A 10 21.19 2.65 -4.95
C GLU A 10 20.55 3.45 -3.82
N ILE A 11 19.61 4.33 -4.19
CA ILE A 11 18.83 5.18 -3.28
C ILE A 11 17.35 5.00 -3.65
N CYS A 12 16.52 4.75 -2.63
CA CYS A 12 15.07 4.67 -2.77
C CYS A 12 14.44 5.10 -1.44
N LEU A 13 13.25 5.69 -1.49
CA LEU A 13 12.54 6.31 -0.38
C LEU A 13 13.38 7.37 0.36
N ALA A 14 14.31 8.02 -0.34
CA ALA A 14 15.32 8.93 0.19
C ALA A 14 16.25 8.30 1.25
N VAL A 15 16.56 7.01 1.13
CA VAL A 15 17.62 6.33 1.90
C VAL A 15 18.52 5.51 0.98
N ALA A 16 19.81 5.42 1.32
CA ALA A 16 20.71 4.45 0.69
C ALA A 16 20.23 3.04 1.02
N ILE A 17 20.12 2.17 0.03
CA ILE A 17 19.53 0.84 0.20
C ILE A 17 20.57 -0.12 0.77
N ASP A 18 20.20 -0.89 1.81
CA ASP A 18 21.08 -1.96 2.32
C ASP A 18 21.41 -2.92 1.17
N HIS A 19 22.69 -3.23 0.96
CA HIS A 19 23.15 -4.07 -0.14
C HIS A 19 22.48 -5.46 -0.17
N ARG A 20 22.07 -6.00 0.99
CA ARG A 20 21.34 -7.26 1.09
C ARG A 20 19.89 -7.14 0.64
N ILE A 21 19.25 -5.99 0.86
CA ILE A 21 17.92 -5.71 0.30
C ILE A 21 18.05 -5.48 -1.21
N ARG A 22 19.06 -4.72 -1.64
CA ARG A 22 19.32 -4.44 -3.05
C ARG A 22 19.58 -5.70 -3.87
N SER A 23 20.17 -6.75 -3.29
CA SER A 23 20.37 -8.04 -3.98
C SER A 23 19.05 -8.74 -4.37
N LEU A 24 17.94 -8.39 -3.71
CA LEU A 24 16.60 -8.87 -4.00
C LEU A 24 15.96 -8.14 -5.18
N PHE A 25 16.53 -7.01 -5.61
CA PHE A 25 15.96 -6.16 -6.66
C PHE A 25 16.23 -6.78 -8.02
N LYS A 26 15.16 -7.16 -8.71
CA LYS A 26 15.23 -7.86 -9.99
C LYS A 26 14.00 -7.52 -10.83
N PRO A 27 14.12 -7.44 -12.16
CA PRO A 27 12.97 -7.43 -13.06
C PRO A 27 11.99 -8.56 -12.73
N ILE A 28 10.70 -8.27 -12.75
CA ILE A 28 9.64 -9.28 -12.66
C ILE A 28 9.40 -9.80 -14.07
N ARG A 29 9.58 -11.12 -14.27
CA ARG A 29 9.30 -11.74 -15.55
C ARG A 29 7.86 -12.21 -15.51
N THR A 30 6.96 -11.40 -16.08
CA THR A 30 5.52 -11.68 -16.12
C THR A 30 5.26 -13.17 -16.32
N LYS A 31 4.60 -13.82 -15.34
CA LYS A 31 4.13 -15.18 -15.53
C LYS A 31 3.28 -15.19 -16.79
N THR A 32 3.67 -16.00 -17.79
CA THR A 32 2.91 -16.28 -19.01
C THR A 32 1.60 -17.04 -18.72
N GLN A 33 1.04 -16.91 -17.51
CA GLN A 33 -0.32 -17.30 -17.24
C GLN A 33 -1.20 -16.34 -18.01
N VAL A 34 -2.03 -16.92 -18.87
CA VAL A 34 -3.04 -16.25 -19.66
C VAL A 34 -3.81 -15.31 -18.72
N ARG A 35 -3.49 -14.02 -18.76
CA ARG A 35 -4.28 -13.00 -18.09
C ARG A 35 -5.61 -12.98 -18.80
N MET A 36 -6.57 -13.68 -18.23
CA MET A 36 -7.95 -13.63 -18.68
C MET A 36 -8.38 -12.17 -18.53
N GLN A 37 -8.99 -11.62 -19.58
CA GLN A 37 -9.66 -10.35 -19.49
C GLN A 37 -10.62 -10.46 -18.31
N GLY A 38 -10.34 -9.72 -17.23
CA GLY A 38 -11.10 -9.83 -16.01
C GLY A 38 -12.48 -9.24 -16.25
N ASP A 39 -13.51 -9.87 -15.69
CA ASP A 39 -14.84 -9.29 -15.76
C ASP A 39 -14.82 -7.87 -15.16
N HIS A 40 -15.62 -6.98 -15.75
CA HIS A 40 -15.80 -5.59 -15.32
C HIS A 40 -16.42 -5.46 -13.91
N VAL A 41 -16.63 -6.56 -13.20
CA VAL A 41 -17.33 -6.64 -11.92
C VAL A 41 -16.64 -5.78 -10.84
N HIS A 42 -15.31 -5.79 -10.74
CA HIS A 42 -14.62 -4.98 -9.72
C HIS A 42 -14.81 -3.46 -9.96
N ALA A 43 -14.76 -3.03 -11.22
CA ALA A 43 -15.01 -1.65 -11.61
C ALA A 43 -16.47 -1.25 -11.34
N GLN A 44 -17.43 -2.09 -11.75
CA GLN A 44 -18.86 -1.89 -11.46
C GLN A 44 -19.15 -1.79 -9.96
N LEU A 45 -18.45 -2.58 -9.14
CA LEU A 45 -18.58 -2.51 -7.68
C LEU A 45 -18.08 -1.17 -7.13
N LEU A 46 -16.98 -0.61 -7.67
CA LEU A 46 -16.47 0.71 -7.29
C LEU A 46 -17.40 1.84 -7.75
N GLU A 47 -17.85 1.81 -9.00
CA GLU A 47 -18.81 2.78 -9.54
C GLU A 47 -20.12 2.76 -8.75
N SER A 48 -20.68 1.58 -8.51
CA SER A 48 -21.89 1.41 -7.69
C SER A 48 -21.68 1.92 -6.27
N LEU A 49 -20.51 1.69 -5.70
CA LEU A 49 -20.18 2.19 -4.38
C LEU A 49 -20.15 3.71 -4.36
N ALA A 50 -19.54 4.36 -5.35
CA ALA A 50 -19.51 5.82 -5.47
C ALA A 50 -20.92 6.42 -5.56
N VAL A 51 -21.81 5.83 -6.37
CA VAL A 51 -23.22 6.26 -6.50
C VAL A 51 -24.00 6.09 -5.19
N GLN A 52 -23.71 5.04 -4.41
CA GLN A 52 -24.38 4.78 -3.14
C GLN A 52 -23.91 5.68 -1.98
N ARG A 53 -22.88 6.52 -2.18
CA ARG A 53 -22.38 7.47 -1.17
C ARG A 53 -23.31 8.69 -1.15
N ASN A 54 -24.23 8.73 -0.19
CA ASN A 54 -25.16 9.86 -0.03
C ASN A 54 -24.65 10.97 0.90
N ASP A 55 -23.62 10.70 1.71
CA ASP A 55 -23.05 11.64 2.69
C ASP A 55 -22.06 12.63 2.07
N ARG A 56 -21.57 12.37 0.85
CA ARG A 56 -20.80 13.34 0.08
C ARG A 56 -20.90 13.05 -1.42
N HIS A 57 -20.72 14.09 -2.21
CA HIS A 57 -20.50 13.94 -3.64
C HIS A 57 -19.12 13.29 -3.92
N ILE A 58 -19.12 12.29 -4.79
CA ILE A 58 -17.94 11.67 -5.38
C ILE A 58 -17.86 12.17 -6.82
N SER A 59 -16.80 12.87 -7.19
CA SER A 59 -16.64 13.39 -8.56
C SER A 59 -16.26 12.27 -9.52
N GLU A 60 -16.55 12.48 -10.81
CA GLU A 60 -16.12 11.56 -11.88
C GLU A 60 -14.60 11.33 -11.84
N ASP A 61 -13.81 12.40 -11.71
CA ASP A 61 -12.34 12.29 -11.56
C ASP A 61 -11.90 11.40 -10.39
N GLU A 62 -12.64 11.41 -9.27
CA GLU A 62 -12.31 10.57 -8.12
C GLU A 62 -12.66 9.10 -8.41
N VAL A 63 -13.74 8.85 -9.15
CA VAL A 63 -14.09 7.50 -9.61
C VAL A 63 -13.02 6.99 -10.57
N ASP A 64 -12.65 7.79 -11.58
CA ASP A 64 -11.68 7.42 -12.62
C ASP A 64 -10.32 7.08 -12.02
N VAL A 65 -9.76 7.95 -11.18
CA VAL A 65 -8.47 7.67 -10.53
C VAL A 65 -8.55 6.45 -9.62
N THR A 66 -9.67 6.26 -8.91
CA THR A 66 -9.84 5.06 -8.06
C THR A 66 -9.89 3.79 -8.90
N LEU A 67 -10.55 3.84 -10.07
CA LEU A 67 -10.59 2.73 -11.02
C LEU A 67 -9.20 2.44 -11.59
N GLU A 68 -8.45 3.46 -11.99
CA GLU A 68 -7.07 3.32 -12.48
C GLU A 68 -6.14 2.72 -11.43
N LEU A 69 -6.20 3.18 -10.17
CA LEU A 69 -5.44 2.60 -9.06
C LEU A 69 -5.81 1.14 -8.80
N SER A 70 -7.10 0.79 -8.86
CA SER A 70 -7.56 -0.60 -8.69
C SER A 70 -7.30 -1.50 -9.90
N GLY A 71 -6.90 -0.90 -11.02
CA GLY A 71 -6.60 -1.54 -12.28
C GLY A 71 -5.37 -2.46 -12.22
N PRO A 72 -5.09 -3.21 -13.30
CA PRO A 72 -5.83 -3.27 -14.56
C PRO A 72 -7.15 -4.06 -14.44
N ARG A 73 -7.96 -4.07 -15.51
CA ARG A 73 -9.15 -4.91 -15.66
C ARG A 73 -8.81 -6.39 -15.93
N THR A 74 -7.85 -6.93 -15.20
CA THR A 74 -7.47 -8.34 -15.23
C THR A 74 -7.45 -8.89 -13.82
N THR A 75 -7.55 -10.21 -13.71
CA THR A 75 -7.35 -10.92 -12.45
C THR A 75 -5.87 -11.21 -12.21
N GLY A 76 -5.52 -11.56 -10.96
CA GLY A 76 -4.15 -11.82 -10.55
C GLY A 76 -3.35 -10.55 -10.24
N GLY A 77 -2.04 -10.71 -10.16
CA GLY A 77 -1.08 -9.72 -9.74
C GLY A 77 -0.92 -9.59 -8.23
N ILE A 78 -0.32 -8.47 -7.85
CA ILE A 78 -0.08 -8.03 -6.49
C ILE A 78 -1.09 -6.94 -6.18
N THR A 79 -1.88 -7.13 -5.13
CA THR A 79 -2.78 -6.10 -4.61
C THR A 79 -2.20 -5.48 -3.35
N VAL A 80 -2.00 -4.17 -3.35
CA VAL A 80 -1.69 -3.37 -2.16
C VAL A 80 -2.98 -2.94 -1.51
N LEU A 81 -3.19 -3.31 -0.25
CA LEU A 81 -4.40 -2.96 0.49
C LEU A 81 -4.10 -1.86 1.52
N LEU A 82 -4.48 -0.63 1.19
CA LEU A 82 -4.29 0.58 2.00
C LEU A 82 -5.50 0.89 2.88
N GLN A 83 -5.38 1.88 3.78
CA GLN A 83 -6.43 2.19 4.73
C GLN A 83 -7.61 2.91 4.06
N GLN A 84 -7.37 4.10 3.51
CA GLN A 84 -8.36 4.95 2.88
C GLN A 84 -7.66 6.12 2.13
N PRO A 85 -8.32 6.75 1.14
CA PRO A 85 -7.72 7.84 0.36
C PRO A 85 -7.27 9.03 1.22
N TRP A 86 -6.21 9.72 0.80
CA TRP A 86 -5.80 10.96 1.46
C TRP A 86 -6.79 12.10 1.17
N LYS A 87 -6.95 12.99 2.15
CA LYS A 87 -7.97 14.06 2.11
C LYS A 87 -7.79 15.11 1.02
N PHE A 88 -6.61 15.18 0.40
CA PHE A 88 -6.23 16.23 -0.55
C PHE A 88 -5.73 15.67 -1.88
N HIS A 89 -6.16 14.47 -2.28
CA HIS A 89 -5.83 13.96 -3.61
C HIS A 89 -6.34 14.93 -4.70
N PRO A 90 -5.47 15.36 -5.64
CA PRO A 90 -5.83 16.25 -6.74
C PRO A 90 -6.46 15.45 -7.90
N TYR A 91 -7.61 14.81 -7.68
CA TYR A 91 -8.21 13.87 -8.64
C TYR A 91 -8.39 14.47 -10.05
N TRP A 92 -8.78 15.74 -10.15
CA TRP A 92 -8.97 16.47 -11.41
C TRP A 92 -7.70 16.65 -12.25
N LYS A 93 -6.52 16.29 -11.71
CA LYS A 93 -5.25 16.29 -12.44
C LYS A 93 -4.83 14.89 -12.91
N GLY A 94 -5.64 13.86 -12.67
CA GLY A 94 -5.38 12.47 -13.04
C GLY A 94 -4.45 11.72 -12.08
N ILE A 95 -4.21 10.45 -12.39
CA ILE A 95 -3.50 9.50 -11.53
C ILE A 95 -2.06 9.93 -11.19
N GLU A 96 -1.31 10.46 -12.15
CA GLU A 96 0.10 10.86 -11.93
C GLU A 96 0.21 11.92 -10.84
N ALA A 97 -0.66 12.93 -10.86
CA ALA A 97 -0.68 13.96 -9.84
C ALA A 97 -1.10 13.40 -8.47
N VAL A 98 -2.07 12.49 -8.44
CA VAL A 98 -2.50 11.83 -7.20
C VAL A 98 -1.39 10.98 -6.59
N VAL A 99 -0.64 10.22 -7.39
CA VAL A 99 0.51 9.44 -6.92
C VAL A 99 1.63 10.35 -6.42
N ASN A 100 2.00 11.37 -7.19
CA ASN A 100 3.12 12.26 -6.87
C ASN A 100 2.87 13.15 -5.65
N GLU A 101 1.63 13.66 -5.48
CA GLU A 101 1.29 14.54 -4.35
C GLU A 101 0.98 13.73 -3.06
N SER A 102 0.68 12.42 -3.17
CA SER A 102 0.45 11.53 -2.04
C SER A 102 1.73 10.83 -1.60
N ARG A 103 2.30 11.25 -0.46
CA ARG A 103 3.49 10.59 0.13
C ARG A 103 3.33 9.09 0.38
N THR A 104 2.09 8.61 0.54
CA THR A 104 1.81 7.17 0.66
C THR A 104 1.91 6.48 -0.69
N LEU A 105 1.19 6.98 -1.70
CA LEU A 105 1.16 6.36 -3.03
C LEU A 105 2.52 6.48 -3.73
N SER A 106 3.16 7.64 -3.67
CA SER A 106 4.53 7.83 -4.15
C SER A 106 5.51 6.85 -3.50
N ALA A 107 5.37 6.55 -2.20
CA ALA A 107 6.25 5.56 -1.56
C ALA A 107 5.98 4.12 -1.99
N VAL A 108 4.72 3.77 -2.27
CA VAL A 108 4.37 2.48 -2.87
C VAL A 108 4.97 2.39 -4.26
N ASP A 109 4.74 3.40 -5.10
CA ASP A 109 5.23 3.47 -6.47
C ASP A 109 6.76 3.41 -6.55
N GLU A 110 7.46 4.25 -5.77
CA GLU A 110 8.92 4.32 -5.73
C GLU A 110 9.51 2.98 -5.26
N ALA A 111 8.90 2.32 -4.27
CA ALA A 111 9.37 1.03 -3.77
C ALA A 111 9.16 -0.09 -4.80
N PHE A 112 7.97 -0.19 -5.42
CA PHE A 112 7.72 -1.20 -6.45
C PHE A 112 8.60 -1.00 -7.68
N ASN A 113 8.74 0.25 -8.14
CA ASN A 113 9.60 0.61 -9.25
C ASN A 113 11.06 0.20 -8.97
N ALA A 114 11.60 0.57 -7.81
CA ALA A 114 12.97 0.22 -7.45
C ALA A 114 13.19 -1.29 -7.30
N VAL A 115 12.34 -1.97 -6.52
CA VAL A 115 12.45 -3.41 -6.23
C VAL A 115 12.31 -4.27 -7.48
N SER A 116 11.45 -3.84 -8.40
CA SER A 116 11.18 -4.54 -9.66
C SER A 116 12.08 -4.08 -10.81
N CYS A 117 13.07 -3.22 -10.55
CA CYS A 117 13.92 -2.60 -11.59
C CYS A 117 13.11 -1.98 -12.74
N GLY A 118 11.99 -1.33 -12.42
CA GLY A 118 11.12 -0.63 -13.36
C GLY A 118 10.07 -1.48 -14.07
N THR A 119 9.96 -2.77 -13.78
CA THR A 119 8.92 -3.61 -14.43
C THR A 119 7.53 -3.46 -13.82
N ILE A 120 7.44 -3.03 -12.56
CA ILE A 120 6.18 -2.76 -11.86
C ILE A 120 6.19 -1.33 -11.35
N SER A 121 5.13 -0.60 -11.66
CA SER A 121 4.82 0.73 -11.15
C SER A 121 3.30 0.87 -11.02
N THR A 122 2.84 1.97 -10.46
CA THR A 122 1.43 2.32 -10.47
C THR A 122 0.92 2.40 -11.91
N GLY A 123 -0.24 1.81 -12.17
CA GLY A 123 -0.81 1.68 -13.51
C GLY A 123 -0.27 0.50 -14.33
N SER A 124 0.73 -0.24 -13.82
CA SER A 124 1.16 -1.48 -14.46
C SER A 124 0.13 -2.58 -14.31
N SER A 125 0.18 -3.57 -15.20
CA SER A 125 -0.78 -4.67 -15.23
C SER A 125 -0.65 -5.67 -14.06
N GLU A 126 0.39 -5.55 -13.26
CA GLU A 126 0.76 -6.44 -12.17
C GLU A 126 0.31 -5.88 -10.81
N LEU A 127 0.05 -4.58 -10.71
CA LEU A 127 -0.13 -3.89 -9.44
C LEU A 127 -1.50 -3.23 -9.38
N SER A 128 -2.29 -3.63 -8.38
CA SER A 128 -3.53 -2.96 -8.01
C SER A 128 -3.38 -2.35 -6.64
N ILE A 129 -3.82 -1.10 -6.46
CA ILE A 129 -3.85 -0.40 -5.18
C ILE A 129 -5.30 -0.18 -4.81
N ILE A 130 -5.72 -0.76 -3.69
CA ILE A 130 -7.10 -0.72 -3.21
C ILE A 130 -7.09 -0.19 -1.78
N ASP A 131 -8.00 0.73 -1.48
CA ASP A 131 -8.25 1.18 -0.12
C ASP A 131 -9.26 0.27 0.59
N SER A 132 -9.10 0.07 1.91
CA SER A 132 -10.09 -0.65 2.73
C SER A 132 -11.42 0.11 2.80
N LEU A 133 -11.37 1.42 2.67
CA LEU A 133 -12.51 2.33 2.63
C LEU A 133 -12.38 3.28 1.42
N PRO A 134 -12.58 2.79 0.18
CA PRO A 134 -12.54 3.65 -1.00
C PRO A 134 -13.62 4.72 -0.90
N TYR A 135 -13.34 5.91 -1.45
CA TYR A 135 -14.22 7.08 -1.38
C TYR A 135 -14.50 7.62 0.04
N VAL A 136 -13.75 7.19 1.07
CA VAL A 136 -13.88 7.71 2.44
C VAL A 136 -12.61 8.46 2.84
N ARG A 137 -12.71 9.77 3.02
CA ARG A 137 -11.57 10.59 3.47
C ARG A 137 -11.47 10.57 5.00
N PRO A 138 -10.30 10.83 5.60
CA PRO A 138 -10.12 10.81 7.05
C PRO A 138 -11.09 11.70 7.84
N GLN A 139 -11.55 12.79 7.25
CA GLN A 139 -12.52 13.72 7.85
C GLN A 139 -13.98 13.27 7.73
N ASP A 140 -14.29 12.30 6.86
CA ASP A 140 -15.65 11.84 6.64
C ASP A 140 -16.10 11.01 7.86
N LYS A 141 -17.13 11.49 8.57
CA LYS A 141 -17.61 10.87 9.81
C LYS A 141 -18.66 9.79 9.52
N LEU A 142 -18.19 8.58 9.20
CA LEU A 142 -19.07 7.44 8.95
C LEU A 142 -19.36 6.61 10.20
N SER A 143 -20.58 6.08 10.25
CA SER A 143 -20.99 5.10 11.25
C SER A 143 -20.20 3.79 11.07
N SER A 144 -20.14 2.96 12.12
CA SER A 144 -19.51 1.65 12.01
C SER A 144 -20.22 0.74 11.00
N GLY A 145 -21.55 0.85 10.87
CA GLY A 145 -22.34 0.11 9.90
C GLY A 145 -22.01 0.50 8.45
N ASP A 146 -21.81 1.79 8.16
CA ASP A 146 -21.43 2.25 6.82
C ASP A 146 -20.02 1.76 6.45
N LYS A 147 -19.06 1.87 7.38
CA LYS A 147 -17.70 1.34 7.16
C LYS A 147 -17.70 -0.17 6.92
N LEU A 148 -18.53 -0.92 7.65
CA LEU A 148 -18.72 -2.35 7.43
C LEU A 148 -19.30 -2.65 6.04
N ARG A 149 -20.31 -1.88 5.61
CA ARG A 149 -20.92 -2.00 4.27
C ARG A 149 -19.89 -1.76 3.18
N ILE A 150 -19.09 -0.70 3.30
CA ILE A 150 -18.02 -0.35 2.36
C ILE A 150 -16.98 -1.47 2.29
N ARG A 151 -16.46 -1.93 3.45
CA ARG A 151 -15.49 -3.03 3.52
C ARG A 151 -16.02 -4.36 2.99
N ARG A 152 -17.34 -4.61 3.08
CA ARG A 152 -17.97 -5.76 2.42
C ARG A 152 -17.86 -5.65 0.90
N VAL A 153 -18.08 -4.48 0.33
CA VAL A 153 -17.85 -4.25 -1.11
C VAL A 153 -16.36 -4.40 -1.44
N THR A 154 -15.45 -3.83 -0.64
CA THR A 154 -13.99 -4.00 -0.83
C THR A 154 -13.57 -5.46 -0.81
N SER A 155 -14.09 -6.29 0.11
CA SER A 155 -13.78 -7.73 0.09
C SER A 155 -14.24 -8.40 -1.20
N ARG A 156 -15.38 -8.00 -1.77
CA ARG A 156 -15.86 -8.51 -3.06
C ARG A 156 -14.95 -8.09 -4.21
N ILE A 157 -14.49 -6.84 -4.22
CA ILE A 157 -13.52 -6.33 -5.19
C ILE A 157 -12.24 -7.19 -5.17
N ILE A 158 -11.68 -7.45 -3.98
CA ILE A 158 -10.47 -8.28 -3.83
C ILE A 158 -10.72 -9.71 -4.31
N MET A 159 -11.85 -10.31 -3.93
CA MET A 159 -12.23 -11.65 -4.40
C MET A 159 -12.38 -11.73 -5.92
N THR A 160 -12.99 -10.72 -6.55
CA THR A 160 -13.12 -10.63 -8.01
C THR A 160 -11.77 -10.43 -8.69
N LYS A 161 -10.89 -9.62 -8.11
CA LYS A 161 -9.52 -9.41 -8.62
C LYS A 161 -8.68 -10.68 -8.50
N ASN A 162 -8.98 -11.54 -7.54
CA ASN A 162 -8.30 -12.82 -7.30
C ASN A 162 -6.76 -12.69 -7.39
N PRO A 163 -6.13 -11.78 -6.63
CA PRO A 163 -4.70 -11.59 -6.70
C PRO A 163 -3.95 -12.79 -6.11
N GLU A 164 -2.79 -13.13 -6.65
CA GLU A 164 -1.92 -14.14 -6.03
C GLU A 164 -1.37 -13.60 -4.71
N ILE A 165 -1.07 -12.29 -4.64
CA ILE A 165 -0.47 -11.65 -3.45
C ILE A 165 -1.32 -10.49 -2.97
N VAL A 166 -1.55 -10.41 -1.66
CA VAL A 166 -2.03 -9.18 -1.01
C VAL A 166 -0.98 -8.64 -0.06
N LEU A 167 -0.49 -7.42 -0.32
CA LEU A 167 0.37 -6.67 0.57
C LEU A 167 -0.48 -5.87 1.56
N CYS A 168 -0.57 -6.38 2.80
CA CYS A 168 -1.48 -5.91 3.83
C CYS A 168 -0.92 -4.65 4.53
N MET A 169 -1.43 -3.46 4.15
CA MET A 169 -0.93 -2.15 4.63
C MET A 169 -1.99 -1.31 5.38
N TRP A 170 -3.13 -1.90 5.72
CA TRP A 170 -4.19 -1.24 6.47
C TRP A 170 -4.40 -1.90 7.84
N GLY A 171 -4.86 -1.18 8.85
CA GLY A 171 -4.91 -1.74 10.21
C GLY A 171 -5.91 -1.10 11.17
N GLN A 172 -6.49 0.06 10.85
CA GLN A 172 -7.39 0.76 11.76
C GLN A 172 -8.84 0.37 11.50
N ALA A 173 -9.38 -0.47 12.39
CA ALA A 173 -10.82 -0.76 12.43
C ALA A 173 -11.23 -1.33 13.79
N LYS A 174 -12.46 -1.00 14.19
CA LYS A 174 -13.17 -1.76 15.24
C LYS A 174 -13.66 -3.08 14.65
N HIS A 175 -13.84 -4.09 15.50
CA HIS A 175 -14.34 -5.39 15.05
C HIS A 175 -15.71 -5.30 14.34
N SER A 176 -16.60 -4.43 14.83
CA SER A 176 -17.91 -4.16 14.21
C SER A 176 -17.85 -3.45 12.85
N GLU A 177 -16.66 -3.02 12.41
CA GLU A 177 -16.45 -2.31 11.14
C GLU A 177 -15.79 -3.20 10.08
N THR A 178 -15.58 -4.49 10.34
CA THR A 178 -14.81 -5.38 9.44
C THR A 178 -15.56 -6.67 9.13
N THR A 179 -15.46 -7.13 7.89
CA THR A 179 -15.80 -8.52 7.53
C THR A 179 -14.67 -9.45 7.94
N GLN A 180 -14.94 -10.77 7.96
CA GLN A 180 -13.90 -11.78 8.22
C GLN A 180 -12.74 -11.66 7.20
N THR A 181 -13.05 -11.68 5.90
CA THR A 181 -12.07 -11.53 4.82
C THR A 181 -11.20 -10.29 4.99
N MET A 182 -11.82 -9.14 5.28
CA MET A 182 -11.05 -7.92 5.52
C MET A 182 -10.18 -8.07 6.77
N SER A 183 -10.71 -8.61 7.87
CA SER A 183 -9.93 -8.84 9.09
C SER A 183 -8.68 -9.70 8.84
N GLU A 184 -8.77 -10.71 7.98
CA GLU A 184 -7.64 -11.57 7.60
C GLU A 184 -6.60 -10.83 6.73
N LEU A 185 -7.01 -9.80 5.98
CA LEU A 185 -6.13 -8.99 5.14
C LEU A 185 -5.58 -7.75 5.85
N ARG A 186 -5.71 -7.66 7.19
CA ARG A 186 -5.15 -6.55 7.98
C ARG A 186 -3.65 -6.70 8.18
N SER A 187 -2.99 -5.56 8.22
CA SER A 187 -1.65 -5.40 8.76
C SER A 187 -1.60 -5.88 10.21
N LEU A 188 -0.59 -6.69 10.51
CA LEU A 188 -0.16 -7.07 11.86
C LEU A 188 0.77 -6.01 12.49
N GLY A 189 1.11 -4.96 11.74
CA GLY A 189 2.02 -3.88 12.15
C GLY A 189 3.47 -4.15 11.78
N VAL A 190 4.35 -3.29 12.30
CA VAL A 190 5.77 -3.21 11.92
C VAL A 190 6.52 -4.51 12.26
N GLY A 191 7.21 -5.05 11.25
CA GLY A 191 8.18 -6.16 11.36
C GLY A 191 7.56 -7.53 11.62
N ARG A 192 6.23 -7.68 11.62
CA ARG A 192 5.58 -8.97 11.86
C ARG A 192 5.40 -9.75 10.55
N ASP A 193 5.22 -11.05 10.66
CA ASP A 193 4.79 -11.93 9.58
C ASP A 193 3.52 -12.66 9.99
N PHE A 194 2.79 -13.17 9.01
CA PHE A 194 1.67 -14.07 9.26
C PHE A 194 2.19 -15.48 9.56
N ASP A 195 1.66 -16.13 10.59
CA ASP A 195 1.98 -17.53 10.89
C ASP A 195 1.50 -18.45 9.74
N GLU A 196 0.31 -18.17 9.20
CA GLU A 196 -0.26 -18.86 8.05
C GLU A 196 -0.47 -17.87 6.90
N PRO A 197 0.51 -17.61 6.02
CA PRO A 197 0.40 -16.55 5.02
C PRO A 197 -0.65 -16.85 3.94
N LYS A 198 -0.94 -18.12 3.66
CA LYS A 198 -1.90 -18.53 2.63
C LYS A 198 -3.33 -18.46 3.14
N LEU A 199 -4.21 -17.89 2.33
CA LEU A 199 -5.62 -17.72 2.60
C LEU A 199 -6.44 -18.23 1.41
N SER A 200 -7.39 -19.12 1.67
CA SER A 200 -8.34 -19.58 0.65
C SER A 200 -9.59 -18.69 0.68
N LEU A 201 -9.74 -17.78 -0.28
CA LEU A 201 -10.91 -16.91 -0.34
C LEU A 201 -12.13 -17.60 -0.98
N HIS A 202 -11.90 -18.57 -1.87
CA HIS A 202 -12.94 -19.42 -2.47
C HIS A 202 -12.34 -20.76 -2.91
N LEU A 203 -13.20 -21.71 -3.29
CA LEU A 203 -12.76 -23.05 -3.72
C LEU A 203 -11.78 -22.93 -4.89
N GLY A 204 -10.55 -23.43 -4.72
CA GLY A 204 -9.56 -23.51 -5.79
C GLY A 204 -8.71 -22.25 -6.03
N SER A 205 -8.88 -21.17 -5.25
CA SER A 205 -7.97 -20.02 -5.28
C SER A 205 -7.33 -19.79 -3.92
N GLY A 206 -6.01 -19.60 -3.94
CA GLY A 206 -5.22 -19.26 -2.76
C GLY A 206 -4.56 -17.91 -2.97
N ILE A 207 -4.69 -17.04 -1.98
CA ILE A 207 -3.99 -15.76 -1.89
C ILE A 207 -2.87 -15.91 -0.87
N GLU A 208 -1.68 -15.42 -1.18
CA GLU A 208 -0.61 -15.29 -0.21
C GLU A 208 -0.55 -13.86 0.34
N ARG A 209 -0.63 -13.74 1.67
CA ARG A 209 -0.60 -12.47 2.38
C ARG A 209 0.83 -12.13 2.74
N VAL A 210 1.25 -10.91 2.42
CA VAL A 210 2.50 -10.33 2.89
C VAL A 210 2.16 -9.21 3.87
N ASN A 211 2.62 -9.35 5.11
CA ASN A 211 2.41 -8.31 6.10
C ASN A 211 3.29 -7.10 5.78
N SER A 212 2.72 -5.91 5.91
CA SER A 212 3.49 -4.68 5.98
C SER A 212 2.79 -3.71 6.92
N PHE A 213 3.19 -2.44 6.90
CA PHE A 213 2.56 -1.36 7.64
C PHE A 213 2.27 -0.21 6.69
N HIS A 214 1.36 0.68 7.09
CA HIS A 214 0.96 1.78 6.21
C HIS A 214 2.17 2.69 5.88
N PRO A 215 2.48 2.96 4.59
CA PRO A 215 3.69 3.71 4.20
C PRO A 215 3.83 5.09 4.84
N SER A 216 2.71 5.74 5.19
CA SER A 216 2.71 6.99 5.95
C SER A 216 3.48 6.91 7.28
N PHE A 217 3.56 5.73 7.91
CA PHE A 217 4.36 5.53 9.13
C PHE A 217 5.84 5.85 8.91
N ALA A 218 6.43 5.42 7.78
CA ALA A 218 7.83 5.67 7.44
C ALA A 218 8.07 7.04 6.78
N LYS A 219 7.06 7.60 6.08
CA LYS A 219 7.24 8.83 5.30
C LYS A 219 6.72 10.09 5.99
N ASN A 220 5.72 9.97 6.86
CA ASN A 220 5.08 11.11 7.52
C ASN A 220 5.39 11.16 9.02
N TYR A 221 5.31 10.02 9.70
CA TYR A 221 5.48 9.97 11.16
C TYR A 221 6.94 9.80 11.57
N ASN A 222 7.71 8.97 10.85
CA ASN A 222 9.11 8.68 11.16
C ASN A 222 10.04 8.93 9.96
N PRO A 223 10.08 10.16 9.39
CA PRO A 223 10.80 10.44 8.15
C PRO A 223 12.33 10.45 8.29
N TYR A 224 12.90 10.30 9.48
CA TYR A 224 14.35 10.25 9.67
C TYR A 224 14.83 8.85 10.06
N ASP A 225 13.89 7.93 10.25
CA ASP A 225 14.20 6.56 10.60
C ASP A 225 14.37 5.73 9.32
N SER A 226 15.62 5.35 9.06
CA SER A 226 15.96 4.54 7.89
C SER A 226 15.45 3.10 8.04
N CYS A 227 15.29 2.58 9.26
CA CYS A 227 14.85 1.20 9.50
C CYS A 227 13.48 0.97 8.87
N PHE A 228 12.52 1.86 9.09
CA PHE A 228 11.18 1.69 8.52
C PHE A 228 11.17 1.75 7.00
N ARG A 229 12.03 2.58 6.38
CA ARG A 229 12.12 2.66 4.92
C ARG A 229 12.76 1.40 4.34
N GLN A 230 13.82 0.88 4.96
CA GLN A 230 14.42 -0.41 4.58
C GLN A 230 13.42 -1.55 4.74
N LEU A 231 12.66 -1.59 5.83
CA LEU A 231 11.66 -2.61 6.06
C LEU A 231 10.49 -2.51 5.07
N LEU A 232 10.08 -1.30 4.67
CA LEU A 232 9.09 -1.12 3.61
C LEU A 232 9.61 -1.72 2.28
N LEU A 233 10.87 -1.45 1.92
CA LEU A 233 11.51 -2.05 0.74
C LEU A 233 11.60 -3.57 0.83
N LEU A 234 11.96 -4.12 1.99
CA LEU A 234 12.00 -5.57 2.21
C LEU A 234 10.62 -6.21 2.02
N ASN A 235 9.56 -5.59 2.54
CA ASN A 235 8.19 -6.13 2.40
C ASN A 235 7.70 -6.09 0.95
N VAL A 236 8.04 -5.03 0.20
CA VAL A 236 7.75 -4.95 -1.25
C VAL A 236 8.57 -5.98 -2.02
N ALA A 237 9.85 -6.16 -1.68
CA ALA A 237 10.70 -7.22 -2.24
C ALA A 237 10.12 -8.61 -1.98
N LYS A 238 9.66 -8.88 -0.75
CA LYS A 238 8.97 -10.11 -0.38
C LYS A 238 7.74 -10.35 -1.26
N ALA A 239 6.84 -9.38 -1.39
CA ALA A 239 5.66 -9.49 -2.25
C ALA A 239 6.04 -9.81 -3.71
N CYS A 240 6.99 -9.08 -4.28
CA CYS A 240 7.51 -9.28 -5.62
C CYS A 240 8.14 -10.66 -5.84
N ARG A 241 8.96 -11.14 -4.88
CA ARG A 241 9.64 -12.43 -5.00
C ARG A 241 8.71 -13.62 -4.74
N ILE A 242 7.73 -13.50 -3.85
CA ILE A 242 6.70 -14.52 -3.67
C ILE A 242 5.84 -14.61 -4.93
N TYR A 243 5.47 -13.47 -5.54
CA TYR A 243 4.76 -13.45 -6.82
C TYR A 243 5.50 -14.24 -7.92
N GLU A 244 6.83 -14.10 -8.01
CA GLU A 244 7.69 -14.86 -8.93
C GLU A 244 7.96 -16.31 -8.48
N GLY A 245 7.66 -16.67 -7.23
CA GLY A 245 7.99 -17.99 -6.66
C GLY A 245 9.48 -18.17 -6.31
N THR A 246 10.21 -17.08 -6.09
CA THR A 246 11.66 -17.09 -5.80
C THR A 246 12.01 -16.48 -4.45
N TRP A 247 11.04 -16.31 -3.55
CA TRP A 247 11.31 -15.82 -2.20
C TRP A 247 12.02 -16.87 -1.36
N SER A 248 13.04 -16.45 -0.62
CA SER A 248 13.70 -17.24 0.39
C SER A 248 13.95 -16.31 1.57
N GLU A 249 13.56 -16.74 2.76
CA GLU A 249 13.76 -15.97 3.99
C GLU A 249 15.18 -16.22 4.50
N GLU A 250 15.89 -15.15 4.86
CA GLU A 250 17.24 -15.20 5.41
C GLU A 250 17.27 -14.60 6.82
N GLU A 251 18.17 -15.06 7.68
CA GLU A 251 18.25 -14.65 9.09
C GLU A 251 18.32 -13.12 9.28
N TRP A 252 19.09 -12.43 8.43
CA TRP A 252 19.22 -10.98 8.52
C TRP A 252 17.92 -10.22 8.28
N MET A 253 16.96 -10.81 7.56
CA MET A 253 15.65 -10.23 7.31
C MET A 253 14.85 -10.18 8.61
N ASP A 254 14.93 -11.24 9.43
CA ASP A 254 14.31 -11.30 10.74
C ASP A 254 14.98 -10.36 11.74
N ASP A 255 16.30 -10.19 11.65
CA ASP A 255 17.01 -9.16 12.42
C ASP A 255 16.53 -7.76 12.07
N LEU A 256 16.39 -7.43 10.78
CA LEU A 256 15.83 -6.13 10.36
C LEU A 256 14.41 -5.94 10.88
N LYS A 257 13.54 -6.93 10.70
CA LYS A 257 12.16 -6.91 11.21
C LYS A 257 12.11 -6.69 12.72
N LYS A 258 12.95 -7.40 13.47
CA LYS A 258 13.04 -7.30 14.93
C LYS A 258 13.51 -5.90 15.35
N ARG A 259 14.60 -5.40 14.77
CA ARG A 259 15.10 -4.05 15.06
C ARG A 259 14.05 -2.98 14.82
N CYS A 260 13.41 -2.97 13.65
CA CYS A 260 12.39 -1.94 13.38
C CYS A 260 11.16 -2.12 14.28
N ARG A 261 10.79 -3.34 14.68
CA ARG A 261 9.71 -3.55 15.65
C ARG A 261 10.06 -2.96 17.02
N ASP A 262 11.28 -3.17 17.48
CA ASP A 262 11.75 -2.66 18.77
C ASP A 262 11.88 -1.12 18.74
N GLU A 263 12.36 -0.54 17.64
CA GLU A 263 12.36 0.91 17.41
C GLU A 263 10.94 1.50 17.38
N ALA A 264 10.00 0.85 16.68
CA ALA A 264 8.60 1.29 16.68
C ALA A 264 7.99 1.26 18.09
N ARG A 265 8.33 0.25 18.91
CA ARG A 265 7.88 0.18 20.32
C ARG A 265 8.52 1.27 21.17
N ALA A 266 9.81 1.53 21.01
CA ALA A 266 10.52 2.59 21.73
C ALA A 266 9.98 3.99 21.37
N GLY A 267 9.70 4.23 20.08
CA GLY A 267 9.11 5.48 19.61
C GLY A 267 7.68 5.72 20.10
N ILE A 268 6.90 4.67 20.35
CA ILE A 268 5.57 4.77 21.00
C ILE A 268 5.70 5.17 22.48
N SER A 269 6.80 4.81 23.15
CA SER A 269 7.07 5.18 24.54
C SER A 269 7.57 6.62 24.71
N ILE A 270 8.04 7.27 23.64
CA ILE A 270 8.44 8.69 23.65
C ILE A 270 7.28 9.49 23.05
N SER A 271 6.36 9.96 23.90
CA SER A 271 5.32 10.92 23.51
C SER A 271 5.96 12.12 22.77
N PRO A 272 5.34 12.67 21.71
CA PRO A 272 5.91 13.72 20.88
C PRO A 272 5.85 15.09 21.58
N TYR A 273 6.57 15.26 22.69
CA TYR A 273 7.00 16.57 23.14
C TYR A 273 8.28 16.92 22.37
N CYS A 274 8.11 17.40 21.14
CA CYS A 274 9.04 18.28 20.43
C CYS A 274 8.55 18.50 18.98
N TYR A 275 7.42 19.20 18.84
CA TYR A 275 7.25 20.07 17.68
C TYR A 275 7.04 21.48 18.23
N PRO A 276 7.96 22.44 17.98
CA PRO A 276 7.63 23.83 18.14
C PRO A 276 6.51 24.13 17.15
N SER A 277 5.36 24.57 17.66
CA SER A 277 4.35 25.22 16.85
C SER A 277 5.03 26.35 16.07
N ARG A 278 4.81 26.41 14.75
CA ARG A 278 5.19 27.54 13.89
C ARG A 278 4.34 28.78 14.24
N GLN A 279 4.44 29.26 15.48
CA GLN A 279 3.81 30.50 15.94
C GLN A 279 4.71 31.35 16.84
N SER A 280 6.00 31.02 16.98
CA SER A 280 6.93 31.78 17.84
C SER A 280 8.23 32.26 17.16
N LEU A 281 8.25 32.41 15.83
CA LEU A 281 9.38 33.01 15.10
C LEU A 281 9.02 34.30 14.35
N LEU A 282 8.18 35.14 14.95
CA LEU A 282 7.96 36.52 14.52
C LEU A 282 7.72 37.45 15.73
N THR A 283 8.67 37.53 16.66
CA THR A 283 8.82 38.69 17.56
C THR A 283 10.17 38.61 18.26
N SER A 284 11.21 39.00 17.55
CA SER A 284 12.50 39.44 18.09
C SER A 284 13.35 39.78 16.87
N LEU A 285 14.07 40.91 16.92
CA LEU A 285 14.76 41.61 15.82
C LEU A 285 13.94 42.74 15.17
N ARG A 286 13.75 43.82 15.94
CA ARG A 286 13.98 45.16 15.39
C ARG A 286 15.38 45.60 15.82
N PRO A 287 16.27 45.98 14.90
CA PRO A 287 17.45 46.78 15.21
C PRO A 287 17.13 48.28 15.04
N MET A 288 17.59 49.05 16.04
CA MET A 288 17.68 50.52 16.17
C MET A 288 16.40 51.36 16.05
#